data_AF-A0A2U8I8Z9-F1
#
_entry.id   AF-A0A2U8I8Z9-F1
#
_cell.length_a   1.000
_cell.length_b   1.000
_cell.length_c   1.000
_cell.angle_alpha   90.00
_cell.angle_beta   90.00
_cell.angle_gamma   90.00
#
_symmetry.space_group_name_H-M   'P 1'
#
loop_
_entity.id
_entity.type
_entity.pdbx_description
1 polymer ?
#
loop_
_entity_poly.entity_id
_entity_poly.type
_entity_poly.pdbx_seq_one_letter_code
_entity_poly.pdbx_strand_id
1 'polypeptide(L)'
;MNDENSKYEATNLSKLPASISVKKRGNTYVIFRNGHEEIGGIVVCGTPLGDTQLQPYVEEPQDRNKTIVALVAQQMSDALLVHIAKKPEYLRRDAFPPNFVPAGTEVLENKVFPCSKCNQIVARLVFSWNTASTEEMEMVGKKFELEASVSDYPVWVLGAPDCDDNDIAKYLTFQIAPTKGAVYWEHPDDMNKRLIALDVNHC
;
A
#
# COMPACT_ATOMS: atom_id res chain seq x y z
N MET A 1 -22.72 3.69 25.85
CA MET A 1 -21.42 4.39 25.75
C MET A 1 -20.98 4.25 24.30
N ASN A 2 -21.30 5.31 23.56
CA ASN A 2 -20.84 5.79 22.25
C ASN A 2 -20.90 4.87 21.00
N ASP A 3 -22.10 4.90 20.41
CA ASP A 3 -22.47 4.69 18.99
C ASP A 3 -21.77 5.64 17.98
N GLU A 4 -20.69 6.32 18.36
CA GLU A 4 -20.02 7.31 17.50
C GLU A 4 -18.95 6.71 16.58
N ASN A 5 -18.47 5.49 16.86
CA ASN A 5 -17.47 4.82 16.01
C ASN A 5 -18.04 4.21 14.72
N SER A 6 -19.36 4.03 14.62
CA SER A 6 -19.98 3.44 13.42
C SER A 6 -20.16 4.44 12.27
N LYS A 7 -20.03 5.75 12.52
CA LYS A 7 -20.22 6.79 11.50
C LYS A 7 -18.96 7.19 10.74
N TYR A 8 -17.77 6.81 11.22
CA TYR A 8 -16.49 7.22 10.63
C TYR A 8 -15.85 6.21 9.68
N GLU A 9 -16.42 5.00 9.51
CA GLU A 9 -15.84 3.93 8.68
C GLU A 9 -16.34 3.89 7.22
N ALA A 10 -17.18 4.84 6.77
CA ALA A 10 -17.80 4.78 5.44
C ALA A 10 -17.50 5.97 4.50
N THR A 11 -16.67 6.94 4.90
CA THR A 11 -16.70 8.26 4.24
C THR A 11 -15.58 8.57 3.25
N ASN A 12 -14.70 7.61 2.90
CA ASN A 12 -13.66 7.84 1.89
C ASN A 12 -13.59 6.80 0.76
N LEU A 13 -14.68 6.08 0.48
CA LEU A 13 -14.83 5.25 -0.73
C LEU A 13 -15.60 6.00 -1.85
N SER A 14 -15.38 7.31 -1.97
CA SER A 14 -16.16 8.21 -2.85
C SER A 14 -15.95 8.01 -4.35
N LYS A 15 -15.21 6.97 -4.77
CA LYS A 15 -14.88 6.66 -6.17
C LYS A 15 -15.12 5.19 -6.55
N LEU A 16 -15.91 4.44 -5.79
CA LEU A 16 -16.29 3.10 -6.24
C LEU A 16 -17.29 3.19 -7.39
N PRO A 17 -17.20 2.31 -8.41
CA PRO A 17 -18.23 2.21 -9.43
C PRO A 17 -19.60 1.97 -8.78
N ALA A 18 -20.68 2.53 -9.34
CA ALA A 18 -22.03 2.45 -8.75
C ALA A 18 -22.52 1.01 -8.55
N SER A 19 -21.97 0.05 -9.28
CA SER A 19 -22.26 -1.38 -9.14
C SER A 19 -21.46 -2.07 -8.03
N ILE A 20 -20.52 -1.40 -7.37
CA ILE A 20 -19.64 -1.99 -6.36
C ILE A 20 -20.01 -1.48 -4.98
N SER A 21 -20.12 -2.41 -4.03
CA SER A 21 -20.38 -2.10 -2.62
C SER A 21 -19.46 -2.92 -1.73
N VAL A 22 -19.12 -2.37 -0.57
CA VAL A 22 -18.24 -3.02 0.41
C VAL A 22 -18.99 -3.17 1.73
N LYS A 23 -18.93 -4.35 2.34
CA LYS A 23 -19.57 -4.64 3.63
C LYS A 23 -18.55 -5.24 4.59
N LYS A 24 -18.45 -4.67 5.80
CA LYS A 24 -17.61 -5.21 6.87
C LYS A 24 -18.24 -6.47 7.47
N ARG A 25 -17.46 -7.54 7.58
CA ARG A 25 -17.79 -8.83 8.20
C ARG A 25 -16.61 -9.28 9.05
N GLY A 26 -16.69 -9.06 10.36
CA GLY A 26 -15.56 -9.32 11.26
C GLY A 26 -14.36 -8.44 10.93
N ASN A 27 -13.20 -9.06 10.69
CA ASN A 27 -11.98 -8.39 10.23
C ASN A 27 -11.86 -8.28 8.70
N THR A 28 -12.91 -8.65 7.96
CA THR A 28 -12.89 -8.66 6.50
C THR A 28 -13.85 -7.62 5.93
N TYR A 29 -13.42 -6.91 4.90
CA TYR A 29 -14.26 -6.08 4.06
C TYR A 29 -14.59 -6.84 2.78
N VAL A 30 -15.83 -7.31 2.67
CA VAL A 30 -16.30 -8.11 1.54
C VAL A 30 -16.83 -7.20 0.43
N ILE A 31 -16.38 -7.44 -0.80
CA ILE A 31 -16.70 -6.64 -1.98
C ILE A 31 -17.78 -7.35 -2.79
N PHE A 32 -18.87 -6.64 -3.04
CA PHE A 32 -20.02 -7.13 -3.80
C PHE A 32 -20.18 -6.37 -5.11
N ARG A 33 -20.42 -7.11 -6.19
CA ARG A 33 -20.95 -6.59 -7.45
C ARG A 33 -22.48 -6.64 -7.45
N ASN A 34 -23.07 -5.54 -7.88
CA ASN A 34 -24.49 -5.24 -7.89
C ASN A 34 -25.20 -5.44 -6.54
N GLY A 35 -24.47 -5.58 -5.42
CA GLY A 35 -25.02 -5.75 -4.07
C GLY A 35 -25.25 -7.20 -3.61
N HIS A 36 -24.99 -8.21 -4.45
CA HIS A 36 -25.28 -9.62 -4.17
C HIS A 36 -24.17 -10.60 -4.54
N GLU A 37 -23.41 -10.34 -5.61
CA GLU A 37 -22.34 -11.22 -6.07
C GLU A 37 -21.06 -10.88 -5.31
N GLU A 38 -20.58 -11.79 -4.45
CA GLU A 38 -19.28 -11.63 -3.80
C GLU A 38 -18.17 -11.84 -4.85
N ILE A 39 -17.30 -10.85 -5.01
CA ILE A 39 -16.22 -10.88 -6.00
C ILE A 39 -14.83 -10.94 -5.36
N GLY A 40 -14.77 -10.95 -4.03
CA GLY A 40 -13.55 -10.92 -3.24
C GLY A 40 -13.70 -10.03 -2.01
N GLY A 41 -12.58 -9.68 -1.40
CA GLY A 41 -12.58 -8.84 -0.24
C GLY A 41 -11.17 -8.48 0.22
N ILE A 42 -11.10 -7.80 1.36
CA ILE A 42 -9.86 -7.35 1.97
C ILE A 42 -9.89 -7.78 3.42
N VAL A 43 -8.96 -8.64 3.80
CA VAL A 43 -8.76 -9.03 5.20
C VAL A 43 -7.88 -7.99 5.86
N VAL A 44 -8.31 -7.48 7.01
CA VAL A 44 -7.49 -6.62 7.86
C VAL A 44 -6.73 -7.49 8.85
N CYS A 45 -5.41 -7.41 8.78
CA CYS A 45 -4.48 -8.14 9.62
C CYS A 45 -3.60 -7.16 10.40
N GLY A 46 -3.21 -7.51 11.62
CA GLY A 46 -2.17 -6.80 12.36
C GLY A 46 -0.80 -7.44 12.11
N THR A 47 0.26 -6.64 11.95
CA THR A 47 1.64 -7.16 11.91
C THR A 47 2.15 -7.41 13.34
N PRO A 48 3.19 -8.25 13.53
CA PRO A 48 3.85 -8.42 14.83
C PRO A 48 4.45 -7.12 15.41
N LEU A 49 4.63 -6.11 14.57
CA LEU A 49 5.16 -4.80 14.93
C LEU A 49 4.07 -3.77 15.28
N GLY A 50 2.78 -4.17 15.26
CA GLY A 50 1.64 -3.31 15.61
C GLY A 50 1.00 -2.56 14.42
N ASP A 51 1.50 -2.79 13.19
CA ASP A 51 0.99 -2.15 11.99
C ASP A 51 -0.27 -2.84 11.45
N THR A 52 -1.03 -2.11 10.63
CA THR A 52 -2.20 -2.66 9.92
C THR A 52 -1.82 -3.06 8.50
N GLN A 53 -2.12 -4.30 8.13
CA GLN A 53 -1.99 -4.82 6.79
C GLN A 53 -3.38 -5.07 6.20
N LEU A 54 -3.57 -4.68 4.94
CA LEU A 54 -4.75 -4.99 4.15
C LEU A 54 -4.37 -6.07 3.13
N GLN A 55 -4.97 -7.25 3.24
CA GLN A 55 -4.69 -8.38 2.36
C GLN A 55 -5.89 -8.66 1.45
N PRO A 56 -5.83 -8.30 0.16
CA PRO A 56 -6.90 -8.60 -0.78
C PRO A 56 -6.98 -10.10 -1.11
N TYR A 57 -8.19 -10.61 -1.26
CA TYR A 57 -8.48 -11.91 -1.86
C TYR A 57 -9.53 -11.74 -2.96
N VAL A 58 -9.49 -12.61 -3.97
CA VAL A 58 -10.35 -12.54 -5.15
C VAL A 58 -11.16 -13.83 -5.26
N GLU A 59 -12.47 -13.71 -5.40
CA GLU A 59 -13.35 -14.86 -5.69
C GLU A 59 -13.34 -15.17 -7.19
N GLU A 60 -13.58 -16.43 -7.54
CA GLU A 60 -13.73 -16.83 -8.95
C GLU A 60 -14.98 -16.19 -9.60
N PRO A 61 -14.92 -15.79 -10.89
CA PRO A 61 -13.78 -15.90 -11.79
C PRO A 61 -12.77 -14.75 -11.61
N GLN A 62 -11.52 -15.10 -11.31
CA GLN A 62 -10.49 -14.12 -10.94
C GLN A 62 -10.25 -13.02 -11.99
N ASP A 63 -10.24 -13.36 -13.28
CA ASP A 63 -9.87 -12.42 -14.36
C ASP A 63 -10.82 -11.22 -14.48
N ARG A 64 -12.08 -11.38 -14.03
CA ARG A 64 -13.08 -10.29 -14.03
C ARG A 64 -13.11 -9.50 -12.74
N ASN A 65 -12.57 -10.06 -11.66
CA ASN A 65 -12.74 -9.55 -10.31
C ASN A 65 -11.47 -8.85 -9.80
N LYS A 66 -10.28 -9.30 -10.24
CA LYS A 66 -8.96 -8.79 -9.83
C LYS A 66 -8.87 -7.27 -9.85
N THR A 67 -9.20 -6.61 -10.97
CA THR A 67 -9.09 -5.15 -11.10
C THR A 67 -9.97 -4.39 -10.11
N ILE A 68 -11.19 -4.89 -9.84
CA ILE A 68 -12.11 -4.23 -8.91
C ILE A 68 -11.64 -4.42 -7.48
N VAL A 69 -11.26 -5.64 -7.11
CA VAL A 69 -10.71 -5.94 -5.78
C VAL A 69 -9.47 -5.10 -5.51
N ALA A 70 -8.58 -4.99 -6.50
CA ALA A 70 -7.39 -4.14 -6.45
C ALA A 70 -7.72 -2.68 -6.20
N LEU A 71 -8.67 -2.13 -6.96
CA LEU A 71 -9.10 -0.75 -6.83
C LEU A 71 -9.62 -0.46 -5.42
N VAL A 72 -10.45 -1.36 -4.87
CA VAL A 72 -10.97 -1.21 -3.51
C VAL A 72 -9.84 -1.34 -2.49
N ALA A 73 -8.93 -2.31 -2.66
CA ALA A 73 -7.80 -2.55 -1.75
C ALA A 73 -6.84 -1.36 -1.71
N GLN A 74 -6.58 -0.76 -2.88
CA GLN A 74 -5.79 0.46 -3.02
C GLN A 74 -6.48 1.63 -2.30
N GLN A 75 -7.76 1.89 -2.59
CA GLN A 75 -8.49 2.98 -1.93
C GLN A 75 -8.55 2.83 -0.40
N MET A 76 -8.73 1.60 0.09
CA MET A 76 -8.74 1.32 1.52
C MET A 76 -7.35 1.48 2.15
N SER A 77 -6.31 1.03 1.45
CA SER A 77 -4.91 1.25 1.86
C SER A 77 -4.61 2.73 1.96
N ASP A 78 -4.96 3.50 0.94
CA ASP A 78 -4.72 4.94 0.90
C ASP A 78 -5.47 5.67 2.00
N ALA A 79 -6.74 5.33 2.22
CA ALA A 79 -7.54 5.91 3.30
C ALA A 79 -6.94 5.61 4.69
N LEU A 80 -6.47 4.38 4.91
CA LEU A 80 -5.80 3.95 6.14
C LEU A 80 -4.48 4.72 6.35
N LEU A 81 -3.67 4.83 5.30
CA LEU A 81 -2.40 5.54 5.33
C LEU A 81 -2.58 7.05 5.58
N VAL A 82 -3.56 7.67 4.91
CA VAL A 82 -3.96 9.06 5.16
C VAL A 82 -4.42 9.25 6.60
N HIS A 83 -5.17 8.29 7.15
CA HIS A 83 -5.60 8.32 8.55
C HIS A 83 -4.41 8.21 9.52
N ILE A 84 -3.45 7.32 9.27
CA ILE A 84 -2.23 7.15 10.08
C ILE A 84 -1.35 8.39 10.00
N ALA A 85 -1.17 8.98 8.80
CA ALA A 85 -0.35 10.17 8.60
C ALA A 85 -0.82 11.37 9.45
N LYS A 86 -2.14 11.49 9.64
CA LYS A 86 -2.76 12.52 10.50
C LYS A 86 -2.52 12.31 12.00
N LYS A 87 -2.09 11.12 12.44
CA LYS A 87 -1.77 10.88 13.85
C LYS A 87 -0.41 11.50 14.22
N PRO A 88 -0.26 12.04 15.44
CA PRO A 88 1.04 12.41 16.00
C PRO A 88 2.00 11.21 15.99
N GLU A 89 3.30 11.46 15.76
CA GLU A 89 4.29 10.40 15.54
C GLU A 89 4.36 9.34 16.66
N TYR A 90 4.16 9.76 17.91
CA TYR A 90 4.11 8.87 19.07
C TYR A 90 2.84 7.99 19.16
N LEU A 91 1.78 8.30 18.40
CA LEU A 91 0.53 7.53 18.31
C LEU A 91 0.42 6.71 17.02
N ARG A 92 1.45 6.73 16.16
CA ARG A 92 1.45 5.96 14.92
C ARG A 92 1.71 4.47 15.12
N ARG A 93 2.24 4.04 16.28
CA ARG A 93 2.73 2.66 16.51
C ARG A 93 1.70 1.65 17.02
N ASP A 94 0.55 2.12 17.52
CA ASP A 94 -0.39 1.24 18.24
C ASP A 94 -1.79 1.33 17.63
N ALA A 95 -2.05 0.60 16.55
CA ALA A 95 -3.40 0.57 15.97
C ALA A 95 -4.15 -0.74 16.17
N PHE A 96 -3.53 -1.92 16.24
CA PHE A 96 -4.29 -3.18 16.35
C PHE A 96 -3.56 -4.28 17.13
N PRO A 97 -4.31 -5.20 17.78
CA PRO A 97 -3.72 -6.30 18.53
C PRO A 97 -2.89 -7.21 17.59
N PRO A 98 -1.76 -7.77 18.07
CA PRO A 98 -0.96 -8.68 17.27
C PRO A 98 -1.79 -9.94 17.04
N ASN A 99 -1.90 -10.44 15.79
CA ASN A 99 -2.13 -11.88 15.58
C ASN A 99 -1.95 -12.36 14.12
N PHE A 100 -1.11 -13.40 14.02
CA PHE A 100 -0.98 -14.45 13.01
C PHE A 100 -1.01 -14.02 11.53
N VAL A 101 0.17 -13.61 11.04
CA VAL A 101 0.52 -13.78 9.63
C VAL A 101 0.48 -15.29 9.32
N PRO A 102 -0.33 -15.78 8.36
CA PRO A 102 -0.34 -17.20 7.99
C PRO A 102 1.07 -17.63 7.59
N ALA A 103 1.51 -18.80 8.07
CA ALA A 103 2.84 -19.33 7.74
C ALA A 103 3.05 -19.34 6.21
N GLY A 104 4.15 -18.71 5.75
CA GLY A 104 4.45 -18.55 4.32
C GLY A 104 4.01 -17.23 3.70
N THR A 105 3.36 -16.33 4.44
CA THR A 105 3.03 -14.98 3.93
C THR A 105 4.22 -14.04 4.12
N GLU A 106 4.75 -13.54 3.01
CA GLU A 106 5.82 -12.53 3.00
C GLU A 106 5.24 -11.14 3.25
N VAL A 107 5.77 -10.43 4.24
CA VAL A 107 5.39 -9.06 4.57
C VAL A 107 6.58 -8.16 4.23
N LEU A 108 6.36 -7.22 3.30
CA LEU A 108 7.35 -6.22 2.94
C LEU A 108 7.03 -4.92 3.68
N GLU A 109 8.06 -4.36 4.31
CA GLU A 109 8.01 -3.03 4.90
C GLU A 109 7.68 -2.02 3.80
N ASN A 110 6.87 -1.02 4.11
CA ASN A 110 6.58 0.07 3.17
C ASN A 110 6.38 1.39 3.91
N LYS A 111 6.64 2.50 3.22
CA LYS A 111 6.49 3.86 3.73
C LYS A 111 5.80 4.73 2.71
N VAL A 112 4.85 5.54 3.18
CA VAL A 112 4.05 6.42 2.33
C VAL A 112 4.36 7.87 2.66
N PHE A 113 4.40 8.68 1.61
CA PHE A 113 4.73 10.10 1.67
C PHE A 113 3.50 10.90 1.26
N PRO A 114 2.78 11.52 2.21
CA PRO A 114 1.67 12.41 1.91
C PRO A 114 2.16 13.83 1.57
N CYS A 115 1.39 14.54 0.75
CA CYS A 115 1.60 15.96 0.50
C CYS A 115 1.40 16.77 1.78
N SER A 116 2.31 17.69 2.06
CA SER A 116 2.25 18.60 3.21
C SER A 116 1.08 19.59 3.15
N LYS A 117 0.56 19.89 1.96
CA LYS A 117 -0.54 20.86 1.74
C LYS A 117 -1.93 20.23 1.81
N CYS A 118 -2.17 19.14 1.08
CA CYS A 118 -3.50 18.53 0.93
C CYS A 118 -3.63 17.15 1.58
N ASN A 119 -2.52 16.59 2.08
CA ASN A 119 -2.46 15.29 2.75
C ASN A 119 -2.92 14.10 1.87
N GLN A 120 -2.96 14.26 0.55
CA GLN A 120 -3.06 13.17 -0.42
C GLN A 120 -1.71 12.48 -0.59
N ILE A 121 -1.71 11.20 -0.96
CA ILE A 121 -0.47 10.46 -1.15
C ILE A 121 0.24 10.95 -2.42
N VAL A 122 1.54 11.25 -2.30
CA VAL A 122 2.38 11.67 -3.43
C VAL A 122 3.42 10.62 -3.82
N ALA A 123 3.73 9.68 -2.92
CA ALA A 123 4.62 8.56 -3.20
C ALA A 123 4.48 7.42 -2.19
N ARG A 124 4.89 6.21 -2.59
CA ARG A 124 5.09 5.05 -1.72
C ARG A 124 6.43 4.37 -2.01
N LEU A 125 7.12 3.97 -0.95
CA LEU A 125 8.31 3.12 -0.98
C LEU A 125 7.97 1.75 -0.40
N VAL A 126 8.42 0.69 -1.04
CA VAL A 126 8.35 -0.70 -0.57
C VAL A 126 9.78 -1.19 -0.40
N PHE A 127 10.10 -1.75 0.75
CA PHE A 127 11.46 -2.16 1.08
C PHE A 127 11.59 -3.69 1.04
N SER A 128 12.54 -4.16 0.23
CA SER A 128 12.89 -5.54 0.01
C SER A 128 14.40 -5.73 0.20
N TRP A 129 14.85 -5.55 1.44
CA TRP A 129 16.28 -5.50 1.80
C TRP A 129 17.09 -6.76 1.45
N ASN A 130 16.42 -7.88 1.19
CA ASN A 130 17.06 -9.14 0.82
C ASN A 130 17.27 -9.28 -0.70
N THR A 131 16.74 -8.36 -1.50
CA THR A 131 16.80 -8.42 -2.96
C THR A 131 18.06 -7.72 -3.47
N ALA A 132 19.00 -8.49 -4.03
CA ALA A 132 20.31 -7.99 -4.44
C ALA A 132 20.54 -8.04 -5.96
N SER A 133 19.53 -8.45 -6.74
CA SER A 133 19.60 -8.55 -8.21
C SER A 133 18.41 -7.92 -8.92
N THR A 134 18.61 -7.57 -10.19
CA THR A 134 17.56 -7.03 -11.06
C THR A 134 16.39 -8.00 -11.22
N GLU A 135 16.68 -9.29 -11.39
CA GLU A 135 15.67 -10.34 -11.57
C GLU A 135 14.79 -10.49 -10.34
N GLU A 136 15.38 -10.44 -9.15
CA GLU A 136 14.66 -10.47 -7.88
C GLU A 136 13.81 -9.21 -7.69
N MET A 137 14.31 -8.02 -8.04
CA MET A 137 13.53 -6.77 -8.00
C MET A 137 12.29 -6.86 -8.89
N GLU A 138 12.44 -7.42 -10.09
CA GLU A 138 11.32 -7.64 -11.00
C GLU A 138 10.32 -8.66 -10.46
N MET A 139 10.78 -9.75 -9.82
CA MET A 139 9.91 -10.71 -9.15
C MET A 139 9.12 -10.08 -8.00
N VAL A 140 9.75 -9.22 -7.20
CA VAL A 140 9.07 -8.45 -6.15
C VAL A 140 8.05 -7.51 -6.77
N GLY A 141 8.42 -6.74 -7.79
CA GLY A 141 7.51 -5.82 -8.45
C GLY A 141 6.29 -6.50 -9.09
N LYS A 142 6.44 -7.73 -9.61
CA LYS A 142 5.30 -8.53 -10.10
C LYS A 142 4.26 -8.82 -9.01
N LYS A 143 4.67 -8.97 -7.74
CA LYS A 143 3.73 -9.16 -6.62
C LYS A 143 2.80 -7.94 -6.44
N PHE A 144 3.27 -6.77 -6.85
CA PHE A 144 2.54 -5.51 -6.76
C PHE A 144 1.94 -5.03 -8.10
N GLU A 145 2.03 -5.82 -9.17
CA GLU A 145 1.61 -5.39 -10.52
C GLU A 145 0.17 -4.88 -10.54
N LEU A 146 -0.71 -5.55 -9.79
CA LEU A 146 -2.11 -5.20 -9.70
C LEU A 146 -2.34 -3.87 -8.95
N GLU A 147 -1.68 -3.65 -7.80
CA GLU A 147 -1.72 -2.36 -7.07
C GLU A 147 -1.10 -1.24 -7.90
N ALA A 148 0.03 -1.52 -8.54
CA ALA A 148 0.75 -0.59 -9.40
C ALA A 148 -0.10 -0.13 -10.60
N SER A 149 -0.91 -1.03 -11.17
CA SER A 149 -1.77 -0.73 -12.32
C SER A 149 -2.87 0.30 -12.03
N VAL A 150 -3.22 0.49 -10.76
CA VAL A 150 -4.27 1.42 -10.32
C VAL A 150 -3.74 2.61 -9.51
N SER A 151 -2.43 2.64 -9.23
CA SER A 151 -1.78 3.71 -8.48
C SER A 151 -1.58 4.96 -9.34
N ASP A 152 -2.09 6.11 -8.88
CA ASP A 152 -1.94 7.41 -9.55
C ASP A 152 -0.70 8.19 -9.10
N TYR A 153 0.03 7.67 -8.10
CA TYR A 153 1.29 8.21 -7.62
C TYR A 153 2.46 7.21 -7.81
N PRO A 154 3.72 7.70 -7.80
CA PRO A 154 4.89 6.84 -7.90
C PRO A 154 5.03 5.84 -6.76
N VAL A 155 5.31 4.59 -7.13
CA VAL A 155 5.64 3.51 -6.19
C VAL A 155 6.99 2.94 -6.57
N TRP A 156 7.92 2.91 -5.60
CA TRP A 156 9.25 2.34 -5.77
C TRP A 156 9.47 1.15 -4.85
N VAL A 157 10.08 0.10 -5.37
CA VAL A 157 10.70 -0.97 -4.59
C VAL A 157 12.17 -0.62 -4.38
N LEU A 158 12.64 -0.75 -3.15
CA LEU A 158 14.03 -0.57 -2.73
C LEU A 158 14.62 -1.91 -2.28
N GLY A 159 15.69 -2.33 -2.94
CA GLY A 159 16.41 -3.58 -2.68
C GLY A 159 17.55 -3.43 -1.67
N ALA A 160 18.45 -4.39 -1.65
CA ALA A 160 19.67 -4.38 -0.85
C ALA A 160 20.62 -3.24 -1.26
N PRO A 161 21.43 -2.73 -0.31
CA PRO A 161 22.50 -1.79 -0.64
C PRO A 161 23.65 -2.49 -1.40
N ASP A 162 24.41 -1.72 -2.18
CA ASP A 162 25.62 -2.20 -2.87
C ASP A 162 26.82 -2.40 -1.93
N CYS A 163 26.79 -1.77 -0.75
CA CYS A 163 27.78 -1.95 0.31
C CYS A 163 27.22 -1.61 1.71
N ASP A 164 27.95 -1.98 2.76
CA ASP A 164 27.55 -1.75 4.16
C ASP A 164 27.78 -0.31 4.65
N ASP A 165 28.39 0.56 3.84
CA ASP A 165 28.66 1.95 4.21
C ASP A 165 27.48 2.86 3.85
N ASN A 166 26.65 3.15 4.85
CA ASN A 166 25.42 3.94 4.69
C ASN A 166 25.65 5.37 4.18
N ASP A 167 26.86 5.93 4.28
CA ASP A 167 27.16 7.30 3.82
C ASP A 167 27.32 7.37 2.29
N ILE A 168 27.59 6.23 1.65
CA ILE A 168 27.83 6.13 0.20
C ILE A 168 26.98 5.07 -0.50
N ALA A 169 26.35 4.18 0.27
CA ALA A 169 25.59 3.05 -0.24
C ALA A 169 24.49 3.51 -1.19
N LYS A 170 24.40 2.82 -2.32
CA LYS A 170 23.29 2.91 -3.25
C LYS A 170 22.41 1.70 -3.06
N TYR A 171 21.11 1.91 -3.28
CA TYR A 171 20.12 0.86 -3.19
C TYR A 171 19.59 0.55 -4.58
N LEU A 172 19.38 -0.75 -4.86
CA LEU A 172 18.60 -1.14 -6.04
C LEU A 172 17.23 -0.48 -5.94
N THR A 173 16.84 0.24 -6.97
CA THR A 173 15.60 1.01 -7.02
C THR A 173 14.84 0.62 -8.26
N PHE A 174 13.55 0.34 -8.08
CA PHE A 174 12.67 -0.08 -9.17
C PHE A 174 11.32 0.62 -9.07
N GLN A 175 11.03 1.48 -10.05
CA GLN A 175 9.73 2.12 -10.14
C GLN A 175 8.71 1.16 -10.75
N ILE A 176 7.66 0.82 -10.00
CA ILE A 176 6.60 -0.08 -10.45
C ILE A 176 5.34 0.68 -10.89
N ALA A 177 5.14 1.92 -10.42
CA ALA A 177 4.02 2.78 -10.78
C ALA A 177 4.43 4.27 -10.84
N PRO A 178 3.66 5.17 -11.48
CA PRO A 178 2.55 4.86 -12.41
C PRO A 178 3.05 4.32 -13.75
N THR A 179 4.34 4.51 -14.05
CA THR A 179 5.01 3.95 -15.21
C THR A 179 6.12 3.05 -14.72
N LYS A 180 6.11 1.80 -15.19
CA LYS A 180 7.15 0.82 -14.88
C LYS A 180 8.48 1.29 -15.48
N GLY A 181 9.49 1.46 -14.64
CA GLY A 181 10.85 1.86 -15.02
C GLY A 181 11.79 0.67 -15.19
N ALA A 182 13.05 0.94 -15.46
CA ALA A 182 14.13 -0.04 -15.30
C ALA A 182 14.55 -0.12 -13.83
N VAL A 183 15.26 -1.20 -13.46
CA VAL A 183 15.97 -1.29 -12.18
C VAL A 183 17.31 -0.56 -12.29
N TYR A 184 17.66 0.25 -11.30
CA TYR A 184 18.92 1.02 -11.26
C TYR A 184 19.42 1.20 -9.83
N TRP A 185 20.68 1.58 -9.69
CA TRP A 185 21.28 1.94 -8.40
C TRP A 185 21.09 3.42 -8.11
N GLU A 186 20.59 3.74 -6.92
CA GLU A 186 20.36 5.12 -6.51
C GLU A 186 20.78 5.39 -5.06
N HIS A 187 21.35 6.57 -4.83
CA HIS A 187 21.70 7.01 -3.48
C HIS A 187 20.45 7.52 -2.74
N PRO A 188 20.31 7.28 -1.43
CA PRO A 188 19.16 7.74 -0.64
C PRO A 188 18.88 9.24 -0.77
N ASP A 189 19.92 10.07 -0.86
CA ASP A 189 19.76 11.52 -1.04
C ASP A 189 19.04 11.90 -2.32
N ASP A 190 19.29 11.17 -3.41
CA ASP A 190 18.64 11.45 -4.69
C ASP A 190 17.17 11.01 -4.66
N MET A 191 16.87 9.87 -4.02
CA MET A 191 15.49 9.49 -3.71
C MET A 191 14.78 10.56 -2.86
N ASN A 192 15.43 11.04 -1.79
CA ASN A 192 14.87 12.08 -0.91
C ASN A 192 14.58 13.38 -1.66
N LYS A 193 15.47 13.83 -2.55
CA LYS A 193 15.23 15.01 -3.41
C LYS A 193 13.98 14.83 -4.26
N ARG A 194 13.75 13.64 -4.84
CA ARG A 194 12.55 13.37 -5.64
C ARG A 194 11.28 13.38 -4.79
N LEU A 195 11.32 12.81 -3.59
CA LEU A 195 10.17 12.82 -2.67
C LEU A 195 9.81 14.26 -2.27
N ILE A 196 10.80 15.09 -1.98
CA ILE A 196 10.60 16.52 -1.70
C ILE A 196 10.01 17.23 -2.94
N ALA A 197 10.55 16.98 -4.12
CA ALA A 197 10.06 17.58 -5.35
C ALA A 197 8.61 17.18 -5.67
N LEU A 198 8.23 15.94 -5.39
CA LEU A 198 6.85 15.48 -5.53
C LEU A 198 5.92 16.22 -4.58
N ASP A 199 6.29 16.40 -3.31
CA ASP A 199 5.49 17.17 -2.36
C ASP A 199 5.33 18.64 -2.79
N VAL A 200 6.44 19.29 -3.16
CA VAL A 200 6.45 20.71 -3.56
C VAL A 200 5.53 20.96 -4.76
N ASN A 201 5.58 20.08 -5.77
CA ASN A 201 4.89 20.25 -7.04
C ASN A 201 3.49 19.63 -7.10
N HIS A 202 3.01 19.01 -6.02
CA HIS A 202 1.73 18.30 -6.04
C HIS A 202 0.50 19.23 -6.13
N CYS A 203 0.55 20.39 -5.48
CA CYS A 203 -0.54 21.38 -5.44
C CYS A 203 -0.09 22.74 -5.94
#